data_AF-A0A1D6L0L6-F1
#
_entry.id   AF-A0A1D6L0L6-F1
#
_cell.length_a   1.000
_cell.length_b   1.000
_cell.length_c   1.000
_cell.angle_alpha   90.00
_cell.angle_beta   90.00
_cell.angle_gamma   90.00
#
_symmetry.space_group_name_H-M   'P 1'
#
loop_
_entity.id
_entity.type
_entity.pdbx_description
1 polymer ?
#
loop_
_entity_poly.entity_id
_entity_poly.type
_entity_poly.pdbx_seq_one_letter_code
_entity_poly.pdbx_strand_id
1 'polypeptide(L)'
;MPAALVPYRQDELKILRGDDNPGPYKEHDRVYRYDYYNDLGEPDKGEDHARPVLGGSQEHPYPRRCRTGRRPTETDPNSESRLFLLNLNIYVPRDERFGHLKMSDFLGYSLKAIIEAVLPTLGTFVDDTPKEFDSFEDILGLYEPGPEAPNNPLVAEVRKRIPSEFLRSILPNGSHDHPLKMPLPNIIRSDVLKKAPEFKFGWRTDEEFARETLAGVNPVLIKRLTEFPAKSTLDPSQYGDHTSKITEAHIQHNMEGLSVQNALKKNRLFILDHHDHFMPYLNKINELEGNFIYASRTLLFLKDDGTLKPLAVELSLPHPDGQQHGAVSKVYTPAHSGAEGHVWQLAKAYACVNDSAWHQLISHWLNTHAVIEPFVIATNRQLSVVHPVHKLLSPHYRDTLNINALARQTLINADGIFERTVFPAKYALGMSSDVYKSWNFNEQALPADLVKRGVAVPDQSSPYGVRLLIKDYPYAVDGLVIWWAIERWVKEYLDVGRQGAGRVQKVRKPAGGDREADQDDERQPDVEEPEGAGGDAVHAAVPQHVGCHRREGRGAHCHGHSQQHLHMSLLTA
;
A
#
# COMPACT_ATOMS: atom_id res chain seq x y z
N MET A 1 24.69 -26.18 -17.98
CA MET A 1 24.96 -25.11 -18.98
C MET A 1 26.08 -25.58 -19.89
N PRO A 2 25.97 -25.45 -21.22
CA PRO A 2 27.07 -25.75 -22.12
C PRO A 2 28.31 -24.90 -21.78
N ALA A 3 29.50 -25.52 -21.72
CA ALA A 3 30.74 -24.86 -21.28
C ALA A 3 31.07 -23.61 -22.10
N ALA A 4 30.81 -23.64 -23.41
CA ALA A 4 31.02 -22.51 -24.32
C ALA A 4 30.17 -21.26 -23.99
N LEU A 5 29.06 -21.41 -23.24
CA LEU A 5 28.17 -20.30 -22.89
C LEU A 5 28.46 -19.69 -21.51
N VAL A 6 29.35 -20.30 -20.71
CA VAL A 6 29.64 -19.84 -19.35
C VAL A 6 30.25 -18.43 -19.33
N PRO A 7 31.24 -18.08 -20.18
CA PRO A 7 31.80 -16.73 -20.19
C PRO A 7 30.74 -15.67 -20.53
N TYR A 8 29.93 -15.91 -21.56
CA TYR A 8 28.86 -14.97 -21.97
C TYR A 8 27.81 -14.77 -20.87
N ARG A 9 27.43 -15.83 -20.14
CA ARG A 9 26.54 -15.68 -18.98
C ARG A 9 27.15 -14.79 -17.91
N GLN A 10 28.44 -14.96 -17.61
CA GLN A 10 29.11 -14.17 -16.59
C GLN A 10 29.28 -12.72 -17.01
N ASP A 11 29.62 -12.48 -18.28
CA ASP A 11 29.82 -11.14 -18.81
C ASP A 11 28.49 -10.35 -18.88
N GLU A 12 27.38 -10.98 -19.30
CA GLU A 12 26.06 -10.34 -19.23
C GLU A 12 25.69 -9.93 -17.80
N LEU A 13 25.94 -10.80 -16.81
CA LEU A 13 25.66 -10.45 -15.41
C LEU A 13 26.54 -9.30 -14.90
N LYS A 14 27.80 -9.20 -15.34
CA LYS A 14 28.65 -8.03 -15.02
C LYS A 14 28.07 -6.75 -15.63
N ILE A 15 27.64 -6.79 -16.89
CA ILE A 15 27.00 -5.66 -17.57
C ILE A 15 25.74 -5.20 -16.82
N LEU A 16 24.87 -6.14 -16.43
CA LEU A 16 23.65 -5.83 -15.69
C LEU A 16 23.91 -5.26 -14.30
N ARG A 17 25.01 -5.68 -13.64
CA ARG A 17 25.41 -5.10 -12.35
C ARG A 17 25.99 -3.68 -12.48
N GLY A 18 26.68 -3.41 -13.59
CA GLY A 18 27.35 -2.12 -13.84
C GLY A 18 28.40 -1.77 -12.79
N ASP A 19 29.15 -2.76 -12.31
CA ASP A 19 30.15 -2.59 -11.24
C ASP A 19 31.28 -1.61 -11.68
N ASP A 20 31.53 -1.51 -12.99
CA ASP A 20 32.45 -0.57 -13.63
C ASP A 20 31.79 0.73 -14.16
N ASN A 21 30.48 0.88 -13.95
CA ASN A 21 29.70 2.05 -14.39
C ASN A 21 28.93 2.69 -13.21
N PRO A 22 29.53 3.68 -12.52
CA PRO A 22 28.89 4.36 -11.40
C PRO A 22 27.74 5.31 -11.80
N GLY A 23 27.50 5.51 -13.10
CA GLY A 23 26.54 6.47 -13.64
C GLY A 23 27.16 7.83 -13.98
N PRO A 24 26.36 8.81 -14.44
CA PRO A 24 24.90 8.77 -14.59
C PRO A 24 24.44 7.81 -15.69
N TYR A 25 23.28 7.19 -15.50
CA TYR A 25 22.71 6.23 -16.45
C TYR A 25 21.91 6.92 -17.56
N LYS A 26 22.00 6.37 -18.77
CA LYS A 26 21.30 6.81 -19.97
C LYS A 26 20.08 5.93 -20.24
N GLU A 27 19.18 6.42 -21.09
CA GLU A 27 17.95 5.71 -21.43
C GLU A 27 18.17 4.27 -21.96
N HIS A 28 19.26 4.03 -22.68
CA HIS A 28 19.57 2.70 -23.24
C HIS A 28 20.29 1.76 -22.26
N ASP A 29 20.67 2.23 -21.07
CA ASP A 29 21.40 1.41 -20.11
C ASP A 29 20.49 0.35 -19.49
N ARG A 30 21.09 -0.79 -19.16
CA ARG A 30 20.43 -1.96 -18.54
C ARG A 30 21.04 -2.27 -17.17
N VAL A 31 21.48 -1.23 -16.46
CA VAL A 31 22.21 -1.35 -15.19
C VAL A 31 21.24 -1.35 -14.01
N TYR A 32 21.25 -2.42 -13.22
CA TYR A 32 20.46 -2.61 -12.02
C TYR A 32 21.34 -2.36 -10.80
N ARG A 33 21.12 -1.26 -10.09
CA ARG A 33 21.81 -0.94 -8.82
C ARG A 33 20.82 -0.46 -7.77
N TYR A 34 21.20 -0.65 -6.52
CA TYR A 34 20.47 -0.15 -5.36
C TYR A 34 20.86 1.29 -5.05
N ASP A 35 19.91 2.02 -4.47
CA ASP A 35 20.13 3.32 -3.84
C ASP A 35 19.03 3.56 -2.79
N TYR A 36 19.25 4.53 -1.91
CA TYR A 36 18.32 4.92 -0.85
C TYR A 36 17.16 5.75 -1.42
N TYR A 37 16.07 5.89 -0.67
CA TYR A 37 15.04 6.89 -1.00
C TYR A 37 15.51 8.27 -0.55
N ASN A 38 16.50 8.79 -1.26
CA ASN A 38 17.04 10.15 -1.12
C ASN A 38 16.63 11.06 -2.28
N ASP A 39 15.75 10.59 -3.17
CA ASP A 39 15.27 11.33 -4.33
C ASP A 39 13.86 11.90 -4.15
N LEU A 40 13.29 11.86 -2.94
CA LEU A 40 11.92 12.32 -2.65
C LEU A 40 11.82 13.82 -2.31
N GLY A 41 12.82 14.37 -1.64
CA GLY A 41 12.89 15.78 -1.26
C GLY A 41 13.45 16.67 -2.36
N GLU A 42 13.24 17.99 -2.22
CA GLU A 42 13.82 19.02 -3.09
C GLU A 42 14.39 20.17 -2.25
N PRO A 43 15.42 19.93 -1.41
CA PRO A 43 15.94 20.90 -0.44
C PRO A 43 16.48 22.19 -1.07
N ASP A 44 16.85 22.18 -2.36
CA ASP A 44 17.24 23.38 -3.11
C ASP A 44 16.10 24.41 -3.22
N LYS A 45 14.83 24.00 -3.00
CA LYS A 45 13.67 24.89 -2.92
C LYS A 45 13.39 25.43 -1.52
N GLY A 46 14.10 24.96 -0.49
CA GLY A 46 13.93 25.35 0.90
C GLY A 46 13.57 24.18 1.83
N GLU A 47 13.58 24.46 3.13
CA GLU A 47 13.42 23.47 4.20
C GLU A 47 12.09 22.72 4.14
N ASP A 48 11.00 23.40 3.74
CA ASP A 48 9.67 22.78 3.61
C ASP A 48 9.60 21.69 2.54
N HIS A 49 10.51 21.70 1.57
CA HIS A 49 10.63 20.69 0.52
C HIS A 49 11.70 19.63 0.82
N ALA A 50 12.47 19.78 1.90
CA ALA A 50 13.43 18.78 2.34
C ALA A 50 12.70 17.55 2.92
N ARG A 51 13.21 16.35 2.66
CA ARG A 51 12.69 15.10 3.23
C ARG A 51 13.87 14.26 3.73
N PRO A 52 13.71 13.50 4.82
CA PRO A 52 14.75 12.61 5.31
C PRO A 52 15.06 11.53 4.26
N VAL A 53 16.33 11.15 4.17
CA VAL A 53 16.73 9.96 3.41
C VAL A 53 16.20 8.72 4.11
N LEU A 54 15.50 7.86 3.37
CA LEU A 54 15.00 6.59 3.90
C LEU A 54 15.84 5.41 3.38
N GLY A 55 16.33 4.60 4.30
CA GLY A 55 17.30 3.52 4.09
C GLY A 55 18.72 3.92 4.52
N GLY A 56 19.55 2.94 4.88
CA GLY A 56 20.95 3.16 5.25
C GLY A 56 21.18 3.68 6.68
N SER A 57 20.13 3.82 7.49
CA SER A 57 20.24 4.17 8.91
C SER A 57 19.29 3.33 9.75
N GLN A 58 19.60 3.18 11.05
CA GLN A 58 18.71 2.55 12.02
C GLN A 58 17.51 3.44 12.40
N GLU A 59 17.67 4.75 12.26
CA GLU A 59 16.60 5.72 12.54
C GLU A 59 15.51 5.66 11.46
N HIS A 60 15.91 5.59 10.19
CA HIS A 60 15.02 5.51 9.03
C HIS A 60 15.34 4.30 8.15
N PRO A 61 15.10 3.06 8.61
CA PRO A 61 15.32 1.89 7.77
C PRO A 61 14.26 1.81 6.69
N TYR A 62 14.64 1.37 5.49
CA TYR A 62 13.71 1.26 4.37
C TYR A 62 14.23 0.30 3.29
N PRO A 63 13.33 -0.33 2.50
CA PRO A 63 13.74 -1.04 1.29
C PRO A 63 14.56 -0.13 0.37
N ARG A 64 15.49 -0.73 -0.39
CA ARG A 64 16.22 -0.02 -1.43
C ARG A 64 15.39 0.14 -2.69
N ARG A 65 15.67 1.19 -3.46
CA ARG A 65 15.09 1.44 -4.78
C ARG A 65 16.13 1.28 -5.89
N CYS A 66 15.69 1.32 -7.15
CA CYS A 66 16.58 1.35 -8.30
C CYS A 66 17.34 2.68 -8.37
N ARG A 67 18.67 2.60 -8.40
CA ARG A 67 19.58 3.73 -8.57
C ARG A 67 19.34 4.41 -9.90
N THR A 68 19.32 5.74 -9.87
CA THR A 68 19.15 6.60 -11.05
C THR A 68 20.43 7.34 -11.43
N GLY A 69 21.30 7.59 -10.45
CA GLY A 69 22.63 8.16 -10.69
C GLY A 69 22.62 9.63 -11.10
N ARG A 70 21.54 10.39 -10.81
CA ARG A 70 21.56 11.85 -10.96
C ARG A 70 22.48 12.44 -9.90
N ARG A 71 22.94 13.66 -10.16
CA ARG A 71 23.80 14.40 -9.24
C ARG A 71 23.07 14.68 -7.91
N PRO A 72 23.79 14.86 -6.79
CA PRO A 72 23.21 15.40 -5.57
C PRO A 72 22.61 16.80 -5.78
N THR A 73 21.77 17.24 -4.85
CA THR A 73 21.30 18.63 -4.78
C THR A 73 22.45 19.56 -4.37
N GLU A 74 22.28 20.86 -4.57
CA GLU A 74 23.32 21.84 -4.22
C GLU A 74 23.38 22.08 -2.71
N THR A 75 22.23 21.98 -2.03
CA THR A 75 22.07 22.26 -0.59
C THR A 75 22.28 21.06 0.32
N ASP A 76 22.08 19.83 -0.16
CA ASP A 76 22.26 18.59 0.63
C ASP A 76 22.91 17.49 -0.21
N PRO A 77 24.20 17.16 0.00
CA PRO A 77 24.91 16.15 -0.78
C PRO A 77 24.34 14.73 -0.60
N ASN A 78 23.50 14.49 0.41
CA ASN A 78 22.85 13.20 0.61
C ASN A 78 21.55 13.05 -0.19
N SER A 79 20.95 14.17 -0.65
CA SER A 79 19.73 14.19 -1.45
C SER A 79 20.06 14.15 -2.95
N GLU A 80 19.42 13.26 -3.71
CA GLU A 80 19.57 13.20 -5.16
C GLU A 80 18.70 14.29 -5.82
N SER A 81 19.28 15.03 -6.79
CA SER A 81 18.54 16.05 -7.53
C SER A 81 17.34 15.48 -8.28
N ARG A 82 16.27 16.27 -8.34
CA ARG A 82 15.02 15.87 -9.00
C ARG A 82 15.00 16.29 -10.47
N LEU A 83 14.25 15.54 -11.27
CA LEU A 83 13.87 16.00 -12.60
C LEU A 83 12.77 17.06 -12.46
N PHE A 84 12.68 17.95 -13.45
CA PHE A 84 11.50 18.80 -13.61
C PHE A 84 10.23 17.93 -13.50
N LEU A 85 9.23 18.36 -12.73
CA LEU A 85 8.10 17.51 -12.32
C LEU A 85 7.41 16.78 -13.49
N LEU A 86 7.30 17.44 -14.65
CA LEU A 86 6.65 16.88 -15.84
C LEU A 86 7.57 16.02 -16.71
N ASN A 87 8.87 15.99 -16.40
CA ASN A 87 9.82 15.11 -17.05
C ASN A 87 9.77 13.73 -16.40
N LEU A 88 8.96 12.85 -16.98
CA LEU A 88 8.78 11.46 -16.54
C LEU A 88 9.91 10.52 -16.99
N ASN A 89 10.99 11.06 -17.56
CA ASN A 89 12.16 10.26 -17.96
C ASN A 89 13.08 9.94 -16.78
N ILE A 90 12.52 9.57 -15.64
CA ILE A 90 13.29 8.98 -14.56
C ILE A 90 13.93 7.67 -15.06
N TYR A 91 15.19 7.45 -14.71
CA TYR A 91 15.91 6.27 -15.16
C TYR A 91 15.31 5.02 -14.50
N VAL A 92 15.09 4.01 -15.34
CA VAL A 92 15.00 2.60 -14.98
C VAL A 92 15.75 1.84 -16.08
N PRO A 93 16.28 0.64 -15.81
CA PRO A 93 16.87 -0.21 -16.84
C PRO A 93 15.97 -0.29 -18.06
N ARG A 94 16.54 -0.17 -19.27
CA ARG A 94 15.77 0.04 -20.50
C ARG A 94 14.63 -0.96 -20.71
N ASP A 95 14.86 -2.22 -20.35
CA ASP A 95 13.92 -3.32 -20.54
C ASP A 95 12.71 -3.25 -19.56
N GLU A 96 12.81 -2.46 -18.50
CA GLU A 96 11.78 -2.27 -17.47
C GLU A 96 10.84 -1.10 -17.79
N ARG A 97 11.19 -0.25 -18.75
CA ARG A 97 10.34 0.87 -19.19
C ARG A 97 9.04 0.36 -19.80
N PHE A 98 7.93 1.00 -19.46
CA PHE A 98 6.64 0.71 -20.08
C PHE A 98 6.71 0.82 -21.61
N GLY A 99 5.99 -0.08 -22.28
CA GLY A 99 5.61 0.16 -23.67
C GLY A 99 4.69 1.36 -23.80
N HIS A 100 4.63 1.95 -25.00
CA HIS A 100 3.89 3.19 -25.27
C HIS A 100 2.41 3.16 -24.87
N LEU A 101 1.71 2.02 -25.03
CA LEU A 101 0.30 1.88 -24.63
C LEU A 101 0.13 2.01 -23.11
N LYS A 102 0.96 1.32 -22.33
CA LYS A 102 0.91 1.38 -20.87
C LYS A 102 1.29 2.76 -20.32
N MET A 103 2.24 3.44 -20.97
CA MET A 103 2.58 4.81 -20.61
C MET A 103 1.41 5.77 -20.89
N SER A 104 0.70 5.60 -22.01
CA SER A 104 -0.51 6.37 -22.31
C SER A 104 -1.62 6.14 -21.27
N ASP A 105 -1.83 4.89 -20.83
CA ASP A 105 -2.79 4.56 -19.77
C ASP A 105 -2.41 5.23 -18.45
N PHE A 106 -1.14 5.11 -18.03
CA PHE A 106 -0.61 5.76 -16.83
C PHE A 106 -0.84 7.27 -16.85
N LEU A 107 -0.47 7.94 -17.95
CA LEU A 107 -0.66 9.38 -18.13
C LEU A 107 -2.14 9.78 -18.04
N GLY A 108 -3.03 9.04 -18.70
CA GLY A 108 -4.47 9.25 -18.63
C GLY A 108 -5.02 9.12 -17.20
N TYR A 109 -4.47 8.19 -16.41
CA TYR A 109 -4.86 7.99 -15.00
C TYR A 109 -4.26 9.01 -14.04
N SER A 110 -3.00 9.42 -14.22
CA SER A 110 -2.41 10.51 -13.44
C SER A 110 -3.16 11.82 -13.63
N LEU A 111 -3.60 12.11 -14.86
CA LEU A 111 -4.49 13.25 -15.12
C LEU A 111 -5.81 13.11 -14.35
N LYS A 112 -6.37 11.91 -14.30
CA LYS A 112 -7.59 11.61 -13.54
C LYS A 112 -7.42 11.83 -12.03
N ALA A 113 -6.34 11.32 -11.43
CA ALA A 113 -6.02 11.51 -10.02
C ALA A 113 -5.78 12.99 -9.67
N ILE A 114 -5.15 13.75 -10.58
CA ILE A 114 -5.00 15.20 -10.41
C ILE A 114 -6.36 15.90 -10.52
N ILE A 115 -7.22 15.48 -11.44
CA ILE A 115 -8.59 16.00 -11.53
C ILE A 115 -9.35 15.70 -10.22
N GLU A 116 -9.22 14.50 -9.65
CA GLU A 116 -9.80 14.14 -8.35
C GLU A 116 -9.24 14.99 -7.19
N ALA A 117 -7.93 15.27 -7.20
CA ALA A 117 -7.31 16.14 -6.20
C ALA A 117 -7.72 17.61 -6.34
N VAL A 118 -7.98 18.07 -7.57
CA VAL A 118 -8.29 19.47 -7.88
C VAL A 118 -9.81 19.73 -7.83
N LEU A 119 -10.67 18.78 -8.17
CA LEU A 119 -12.14 18.94 -8.19
C LEU A 119 -12.75 19.46 -6.88
N PRO A 120 -12.37 18.95 -5.68
CA PRO A 120 -12.83 19.51 -4.41
C PRO A 120 -12.44 20.99 -4.25
N THR A 121 -11.34 21.42 -4.87
CA THR A 121 -10.87 22.82 -4.83
C THR A 121 -11.58 23.73 -5.84
N LEU A 122 -12.44 23.18 -6.69
CA LEU A 122 -13.03 23.82 -7.88
C LEU A 122 -14.53 24.10 -7.79
N GLY A 123 -15.15 23.95 -6.62
CA GLY A 123 -16.54 24.37 -6.37
C GLY A 123 -16.81 25.81 -6.82
N THR A 124 -17.86 25.93 -7.63
CA THR A 124 -18.21 27.00 -8.55
C THR A 124 -18.73 28.29 -7.90
N PHE A 125 -18.46 29.41 -8.57
CA PHE A 125 -18.96 30.76 -8.27
C PHE A 125 -20.50 30.86 -8.39
N VAL A 126 -21.29 30.35 -7.43
CA VAL A 126 -22.60 30.89 -6.97
C VAL A 126 -23.05 30.07 -5.73
N ASP A 127 -22.52 30.31 -4.52
CA ASP A 127 -23.22 30.05 -3.23
C ASP A 127 -22.42 30.62 -2.02
N ASP A 128 -23.05 30.65 -0.84
CA ASP A 128 -22.59 31.26 0.42
C ASP A 128 -21.38 30.54 1.09
N THR A 129 -20.94 29.38 0.57
CA THR A 129 -19.79 28.57 1.05
C THR A 129 -18.82 28.21 -0.09
N PRO A 130 -18.01 29.16 -0.62
CA PRO A 130 -17.15 28.89 -1.77
C PRO A 130 -16.09 27.80 -1.46
N LYS A 131 -16.00 26.77 -2.34
CA LYS A 131 -15.00 25.67 -2.36
C LYS A 131 -15.34 24.38 -1.57
N GLU A 132 -16.59 24.13 -1.20
CA GLU A 132 -17.01 22.89 -0.54
C GLU A 132 -18.13 22.16 -1.32
N PHE A 133 -18.41 20.90 -0.96
CA PHE A 133 -19.61 20.19 -1.44
C PHE A 133 -20.73 20.38 -0.42
N ASP A 134 -21.90 20.86 -0.86
CA ASP A 134 -23.03 21.14 0.03
C ASP A 134 -23.93 19.91 0.25
N SER A 135 -23.84 18.91 -0.63
CA SER A 135 -24.63 17.69 -0.55
C SER A 135 -23.91 16.44 -1.06
N PHE A 136 -24.39 15.26 -0.66
CA PHE A 136 -23.91 14.00 -1.26
C PHE A 136 -24.31 13.88 -2.73
N GLU A 137 -25.42 14.50 -3.12
CA GLU A 137 -25.86 14.60 -4.51
C GLU A 137 -24.82 15.32 -5.39
N ASP A 138 -24.13 16.34 -4.88
CA ASP A 138 -23.04 17.01 -5.62
C ASP A 138 -21.87 16.06 -5.90
N ILE A 139 -21.53 15.21 -4.92
CA ILE A 139 -20.49 14.19 -5.06
C ILE A 139 -20.93 13.10 -6.05
N LEU A 140 -22.18 12.64 -5.97
CA LEU A 140 -22.72 11.63 -6.90
C LEU A 140 -22.81 12.18 -8.33
N GLY A 141 -23.11 13.47 -8.48
CA GLY A 141 -23.16 14.20 -9.76
C GLY A 141 -21.86 14.14 -10.56
N LEU A 142 -20.70 13.96 -9.89
CA LEU A 142 -19.41 13.74 -10.56
C LEU A 142 -19.39 12.47 -11.43
N TYR A 143 -20.25 11.51 -11.12
CA TYR A 143 -20.32 10.20 -11.78
C TYR A 143 -21.60 9.97 -12.58
N GLU A 144 -22.57 10.91 -12.53
CA GLU A 144 -23.77 10.83 -13.35
C GLU A 144 -23.41 10.98 -14.84
N PRO A 145 -24.04 10.20 -15.74
CA PRO A 145 -23.92 10.43 -17.16
C PRO A 145 -24.66 11.74 -17.54
N GLY A 146 -23.98 12.89 -17.42
CA GLY A 146 -24.46 14.21 -17.87
C GLY A 146 -24.07 14.52 -19.33
N PRO A 147 -24.83 15.38 -20.03
CA PRO A 147 -24.77 15.52 -21.49
C PRO A 147 -23.46 16.14 -21.96
N GLU A 148 -23.12 15.83 -23.20
CA GLU A 148 -21.97 16.23 -24.01
C GLU A 148 -21.81 17.76 -24.20
N ALA A 149 -21.83 18.56 -23.12
CA ALA A 149 -21.72 20.01 -23.21
C ALA A 149 -20.24 20.43 -23.26
N PRO A 150 -19.75 21.00 -24.38
CA PRO A 150 -18.36 21.48 -24.53
C PRO A 150 -17.96 22.59 -23.55
N ASN A 151 -18.91 23.12 -22.78
CA ASN A 151 -18.79 24.30 -21.92
C ASN A 151 -19.14 24.00 -20.44
N ASN A 152 -18.82 22.81 -19.92
CA ASN A 152 -18.95 22.58 -18.49
C ASN A 152 -17.95 23.50 -17.71
N PRO A 153 -18.42 24.38 -16.81
CA PRO A 153 -17.55 25.31 -16.07
C PRO A 153 -16.46 24.62 -15.25
N LEU A 154 -16.73 23.45 -14.67
CA LEU A 154 -15.75 22.64 -13.93
C LEU A 154 -14.62 22.19 -14.86
N VAL A 155 -14.96 21.74 -16.07
CA VAL A 155 -13.99 21.32 -17.09
C VAL A 155 -13.09 22.48 -17.54
N ALA A 156 -13.68 23.67 -17.70
CA ALA A 156 -12.93 24.87 -18.07
C ALA A 156 -11.99 25.34 -16.95
N GLU A 157 -12.37 25.18 -15.69
CA GLU A 157 -11.57 25.61 -14.53
C GLU A 157 -10.47 24.59 -14.16
N VAL A 158 -10.75 23.28 -14.26
CA VAL A 158 -9.73 22.21 -14.25
C VAL A 158 -8.62 22.51 -15.24
N ARG A 159 -8.97 22.91 -16.47
CA ARG A 159 -7.99 23.28 -17.51
C ARG A 159 -7.13 24.50 -17.16
N LYS A 160 -7.57 25.39 -16.27
CA LYS A 160 -6.80 26.58 -15.84
C LYS A 160 -5.82 26.25 -14.70
N ARG A 161 -6.20 25.34 -13.80
CA ARG A 161 -5.38 24.97 -12.62
C ARG A 161 -4.38 23.86 -12.90
N ILE A 162 -4.62 23.06 -13.93
CA ILE A 162 -3.63 22.10 -14.42
C ILE A 162 -2.67 22.85 -15.37
N PRO A 163 -1.34 22.71 -15.20
CA PRO A 163 -0.37 23.31 -16.11
C PRO A 163 -0.68 22.98 -17.57
N SER A 164 -0.78 24.00 -18.43
CA SER A 164 -1.15 23.81 -19.84
C SER A 164 -0.22 22.84 -20.60
N GLU A 165 1.02 22.72 -20.14
CA GLU A 165 2.05 21.82 -20.66
C GLU A 165 1.84 20.36 -20.20
N PHE A 166 1.33 20.14 -18.98
CA PHE A 166 0.94 18.81 -18.49
C PHE A 166 -0.27 18.27 -19.27
N LEU A 167 -1.28 19.11 -19.50
CA LEU A 167 -2.42 18.77 -20.36
C LEU A 167 -1.97 18.41 -21.79
N ARG A 168 -1.02 19.16 -22.37
CA ARG A 168 -0.45 18.85 -23.69
C ARG A 168 0.35 17.55 -23.72
N SER A 169 0.97 17.14 -22.61
CA SER A 169 1.72 15.88 -22.51
C SER A 169 0.83 14.65 -22.35
N ILE A 170 -0.45 14.82 -22.00
CA ILE A 170 -1.39 13.72 -21.66
C ILE A 170 -2.55 13.60 -22.64
N LEU A 171 -3.02 14.71 -23.21
CA LEU A 171 -4.10 14.68 -24.19
C LEU A 171 -3.57 14.10 -25.51
N PRO A 172 -4.06 12.93 -25.96
CA PRO A 172 -3.63 12.36 -27.23
C PRO A 172 -4.03 13.32 -28.36
N ASN A 173 -3.17 13.45 -29.36
CA ASN A 173 -3.58 13.95 -30.67
C ASN A 173 -4.55 12.92 -31.30
N GLY A 174 -5.83 12.92 -30.89
CA GLY A 174 -6.91 12.27 -31.65
C GLY A 174 -7.66 11.08 -31.02
N SER A 175 -7.86 10.97 -29.70
CA SER A 175 -8.79 9.97 -29.14
C SER A 175 -10.19 10.56 -28.85
N HIS A 176 -11.23 9.89 -29.34
CA HIS A 176 -12.65 10.29 -29.30
C HIS A 176 -13.38 10.06 -27.96
N ASP A 177 -12.69 9.68 -26.88
CA ASP A 177 -13.30 9.55 -25.55
C ASP A 177 -12.91 10.72 -24.63
N HIS A 178 -13.92 11.37 -24.06
CA HIS A 178 -13.78 12.60 -23.30
C HIS A 178 -12.85 12.43 -22.08
N PRO A 179 -11.76 13.22 -21.95
CA PRO A 179 -10.69 13.03 -20.95
C PRO A 179 -11.11 13.27 -19.49
N LEU A 180 -12.38 13.60 -19.24
CA LEU A 180 -12.90 14.04 -17.93
C LEU A 180 -14.01 13.14 -17.39
N LYS A 181 -14.37 12.05 -18.09
CA LYS A 181 -15.40 11.13 -17.63
C LYS A 181 -14.84 10.18 -16.56
N MET A 182 -15.26 10.36 -15.31
CA MET A 182 -14.89 9.46 -14.22
C MET A 182 -15.54 8.09 -14.40
N PRO A 183 -14.82 6.99 -14.11
CA PRO A 183 -15.42 5.66 -14.15
C PRO A 183 -16.30 5.51 -12.92
N LEU A 184 -17.59 5.25 -13.11
CA LEU A 184 -18.53 5.08 -12.00
C LEU A 184 -18.05 3.98 -11.02
N PRO A 185 -17.77 4.33 -9.74
CA PRO A 185 -17.38 3.36 -8.73
C PRO A 185 -18.49 2.33 -8.50
N ASN A 186 -18.10 1.06 -8.30
CA ASN A 186 -19.07 -0.02 -8.13
C ASN A 186 -19.95 0.18 -6.87
N ILE A 187 -19.38 0.78 -5.82
CA ILE A 187 -20.05 0.97 -4.52
C ILE A 187 -21.25 1.94 -4.59
N ILE A 188 -21.19 2.96 -5.46
CA ILE A 188 -22.29 3.91 -5.69
C ILE A 188 -23.09 3.60 -6.96
N ARG A 189 -22.88 2.43 -7.57
CA ARG A 189 -23.53 2.09 -8.84
C ARG A 189 -25.04 1.98 -8.70
N SER A 190 -25.54 1.48 -7.58
CA SER A 190 -26.96 1.45 -7.25
C SER A 190 -27.54 2.86 -7.11
N ASP A 191 -26.79 3.75 -6.46
CA ASP A 191 -27.17 5.15 -6.25
C ASP A 191 -27.30 5.90 -7.57
N VAL A 192 -26.30 5.77 -8.44
CA VAL A 192 -26.19 6.55 -9.67
C VAL A 192 -27.03 5.96 -10.82
N LEU A 193 -26.92 4.65 -11.10
CA LEU A 193 -27.55 4.06 -12.29
C LEU A 193 -28.92 3.44 -12.03
N LYS A 194 -29.08 2.77 -10.89
CA LYS A 194 -30.32 2.04 -10.60
C LYS A 194 -31.35 2.93 -9.91
N LYS A 195 -30.91 4.01 -9.25
CA LYS A 195 -31.73 4.87 -8.39
C LYS A 195 -32.62 4.04 -7.45
N ALA A 196 -32.11 2.91 -7.00
CA ALA A 196 -32.84 1.92 -6.21
C ALA A 196 -33.06 2.49 -4.80
N PRO A 197 -34.27 2.95 -4.44
CA PRO A 197 -34.48 3.70 -3.20
C PRO A 197 -34.11 2.87 -1.97
N GLU A 198 -34.29 1.55 -2.03
CA GLU A 198 -33.97 0.60 -0.98
C GLU A 198 -32.45 0.40 -0.76
N PHE A 199 -31.62 0.81 -1.71
CA PHE A 199 -30.15 0.74 -1.62
C PHE A 199 -29.50 2.13 -1.71
N LYS A 200 -30.28 3.22 -1.58
CA LYS A 200 -29.75 4.58 -1.66
C LYS A 200 -28.80 4.81 -0.48
N PHE A 201 -27.58 5.25 -0.78
CA PHE A 201 -26.47 5.43 0.14
C PHE A 201 -26.08 4.17 0.92
N GLY A 202 -26.09 3.00 0.26
CA GLY A 202 -25.71 1.72 0.87
C GLY A 202 -24.33 1.74 1.56
N TRP A 203 -23.39 2.54 1.04
CA TRP A 203 -22.06 2.78 1.62
C TRP A 203 -22.08 3.39 3.03
N ARG A 204 -23.20 4.00 3.45
CA ARG A 204 -23.36 4.60 4.80
C ARG A 204 -23.81 3.61 5.86
N THR A 205 -24.22 2.41 5.46
CA THR A 205 -24.72 1.40 6.39
C THR A 205 -23.61 0.90 7.32
N ASP A 206 -24.00 0.34 8.47
CA ASP A 206 -23.05 -0.27 9.40
C ASP A 206 -22.56 -1.63 8.87
N GLU A 207 -23.45 -2.31 8.15
CA GLU A 207 -23.18 -3.55 7.43
C GLU A 207 -22.07 -3.36 6.39
N GLU A 208 -22.16 -2.35 5.53
CA GLU A 208 -21.15 -2.12 4.49
C GLU A 208 -19.82 -1.67 5.10
N PHE A 209 -19.86 -0.77 6.09
CA PHE A 209 -18.65 -0.34 6.82
C PHE A 209 -17.90 -1.53 7.43
N ALA A 210 -18.61 -2.47 8.07
CA ALA A 210 -17.98 -3.67 8.62
C ALA A 210 -17.57 -4.67 7.53
N ARG A 211 -18.38 -4.86 6.49
CA ARG A 211 -18.09 -5.79 5.38
C ARG A 211 -16.82 -5.42 4.63
N GLU A 212 -16.55 -4.13 4.46
CA GLU A 212 -15.34 -3.66 3.78
C GLU A 212 -14.04 -3.99 4.54
N THR A 213 -14.09 -4.22 5.84
CA THR A 213 -12.92 -4.71 6.59
C THR A 213 -12.49 -6.13 6.19
N LEU A 214 -13.38 -6.89 5.54
CA LEU A 214 -13.13 -8.26 5.04
C LEU A 214 -13.02 -8.34 3.52
N ALA A 215 -13.68 -7.42 2.83
CA ALA A 215 -13.90 -7.44 1.39
C ALA A 215 -14.02 -6.03 0.81
N GLY A 216 -13.30 -5.08 1.35
CA GLY A 216 -13.13 -3.72 0.83
C GLY A 216 -11.72 -3.57 0.26
N VAL A 217 -11.24 -2.33 0.22
CA VAL A 217 -9.91 -2.00 -0.34
C VAL A 217 -8.75 -2.36 0.61
N ASN A 218 -9.01 -2.41 1.93
CA ASN A 218 -8.01 -2.78 2.93
C ASN A 218 -8.41 -4.01 3.77
N PRO A 219 -8.61 -5.18 3.16
CA PRO A 219 -9.14 -6.35 3.87
C PRO A 219 -8.06 -7.09 4.65
N VAL A 220 -6.95 -6.46 5.05
CA VAL A 220 -5.77 -7.11 5.62
C VAL A 220 -5.45 -6.69 7.05
N LEU A 221 -6.21 -5.75 7.62
CA LEU A 221 -5.89 -5.16 8.93
C LEU A 221 -6.70 -5.67 10.11
N ILE A 222 -7.91 -6.17 9.90
CA ILE A 222 -8.75 -6.65 10.99
C ILE A 222 -8.02 -7.73 11.80
N LYS A 223 -8.07 -7.62 13.13
CA LYS A 223 -7.49 -8.58 14.08
C LYS A 223 -8.56 -9.09 15.03
N ARG A 224 -8.37 -10.30 15.55
CA ARG A 224 -9.19 -10.80 16.66
C ARG A 224 -8.82 -10.05 17.93
N LEU A 225 -9.83 -9.59 18.67
CA LEU A 225 -9.63 -9.01 19.99
C LEU A 225 -9.40 -10.12 21.00
N THR A 226 -8.27 -10.09 21.71
CA THR A 226 -7.88 -11.14 22.66
C THR A 226 -8.09 -10.75 24.12
N GLU A 227 -8.09 -9.45 24.41
CA GLU A 227 -8.34 -8.90 25.74
C GLU A 227 -9.25 -7.67 25.65
N PHE A 228 -9.98 -7.38 26.72
CA PHE A 228 -10.87 -6.23 26.81
C PHE A 228 -10.73 -5.55 28.19
N PRO A 229 -10.60 -4.21 28.26
CA PRO A 229 -10.49 -3.26 27.14
C PRO A 229 -9.21 -3.48 26.32
N ALA A 230 -9.20 -3.01 25.07
CA ALA A 230 -8.01 -3.08 24.22
C ALA A 230 -6.87 -2.25 24.83
N LYS A 231 -5.65 -2.77 24.79
CA LYS A 231 -4.44 -2.09 25.28
C LYS A 231 -3.56 -1.63 24.14
N SER A 232 -2.90 -0.49 24.35
CA SER A 232 -1.85 0.00 23.49
C SER A 232 -0.55 -0.75 23.72
N THR A 233 0.25 -0.86 22.68
CA THR A 233 1.63 -1.36 22.66
C THR A 233 2.67 -0.25 22.71
N LEU A 234 2.24 1.01 22.71
CA LEU A 234 3.13 2.17 22.92
C LEU A 234 3.81 2.10 24.27
N ASP A 235 5.07 2.56 24.34
CA ASP A 235 5.85 2.58 25.56
C ASP A 235 5.18 3.46 26.64
N PRO A 236 4.67 2.89 27.74
CA PRO A 236 3.96 3.66 28.77
C PRO A 236 4.85 4.71 29.46
N SER A 237 6.18 4.57 29.41
CA SER A 237 7.10 5.58 29.95
C SER A 237 7.18 6.84 29.08
N GLN A 238 6.89 6.71 27.78
CA GLN A 238 6.92 7.80 26.81
C GLN A 238 5.52 8.36 26.51
N TYR A 239 4.50 7.51 26.57
CA TYR A 239 3.14 7.81 26.15
C TYR A 239 2.09 7.71 27.28
N GLY A 240 2.43 7.21 28.48
CA GLY A 240 1.46 7.07 29.56
C GLY A 240 0.37 6.01 29.29
N ASP A 241 -0.79 6.14 29.93
CA ASP A 241 -1.89 5.17 29.81
C ASP A 241 -2.76 5.42 28.56
N HIS A 242 -2.62 4.52 27.59
CA HIS A 242 -3.41 4.48 26.36
C HIS A 242 -4.44 3.33 26.34
N THR A 243 -4.81 2.79 27.51
CA THR A 243 -5.88 1.79 27.62
C THR A 243 -7.18 2.36 27.06
N SER A 244 -7.82 1.60 26.17
CA SER A 244 -9.06 2.00 25.52
C SER A 244 -10.13 2.38 26.53
N LYS A 245 -10.88 3.45 26.24
CA LYS A 245 -12.03 3.92 27.02
C LYS A 245 -13.33 3.23 26.61
N ILE A 246 -13.29 2.27 25.69
CA ILE A 246 -14.46 1.45 25.38
C ILE A 246 -14.74 0.53 26.58
N THR A 247 -15.96 0.62 27.13
CA THR A 247 -16.40 -0.14 28.29
C THR A 247 -17.40 -1.22 27.89
N GLU A 248 -17.65 -2.21 28.77
CA GLU A 248 -18.66 -3.24 28.51
C GLU A 248 -20.06 -2.62 28.32
N ALA A 249 -20.37 -1.55 29.06
CA ALA A 249 -21.64 -0.83 28.96
C ALA A 249 -21.88 -0.24 27.56
N HIS A 250 -20.83 0.21 26.88
CA HIS A 250 -20.92 0.74 25.52
C HIS A 250 -21.34 -0.34 24.50
N ILE A 251 -20.94 -1.60 24.68
CA ILE A 251 -21.06 -2.61 23.63
C ILE A 251 -22.05 -3.74 23.93
N GLN A 252 -22.32 -4.03 25.21
CA GLN A 252 -23.06 -5.23 25.62
C GLN A 252 -24.45 -5.37 24.99
N HIS A 253 -25.14 -4.26 24.73
CA HIS A 253 -26.49 -4.25 24.19
C HIS A 253 -26.56 -4.69 22.72
N ASN A 254 -25.41 -4.78 22.03
CA ASN A 254 -25.30 -5.07 20.61
C ASN A 254 -24.54 -6.38 20.31
N MET A 255 -24.38 -7.28 21.27
CA MET A 255 -23.61 -8.54 21.14
C MET A 255 -24.47 -9.82 21.21
N GLU A 256 -25.71 -9.78 20.69
CA GLU A 256 -26.60 -10.96 20.62
C GLU A 256 -26.81 -11.66 21.98
N GLY A 257 -26.86 -10.88 23.07
CA GLY A 257 -27.02 -11.39 24.43
C GLY A 257 -25.77 -12.04 25.04
N LEU A 258 -24.62 -12.04 24.35
CA LEU A 258 -23.35 -12.47 24.93
C LEU A 258 -22.76 -11.41 25.85
N SER A 259 -22.10 -11.84 26.93
CA SER A 259 -21.17 -11.00 27.67
C SER A 259 -19.86 -10.85 26.90
N VAL A 260 -19.07 -9.81 27.20
CA VAL A 260 -17.76 -9.57 26.56
C VAL A 260 -16.85 -10.78 26.71
N GLN A 261 -16.77 -11.35 27.92
CA GLN A 261 -15.95 -12.54 28.19
C GLN A 261 -16.38 -13.75 27.37
N ASN A 262 -17.68 -13.95 27.18
CA ASN A 262 -18.19 -15.05 26.34
C ASN A 262 -17.91 -14.79 24.86
N ALA A 263 -18.03 -13.54 24.39
CA ALA A 263 -17.71 -13.16 23.03
C ALA A 263 -16.21 -13.34 22.72
N LEU A 264 -15.31 -12.96 23.63
CA LEU A 264 -13.86 -13.23 23.52
C LEU A 264 -13.57 -14.73 23.43
N LYS A 265 -14.12 -15.53 24.35
CA LYS A 265 -13.93 -17.00 24.36
C LYS A 265 -14.45 -17.68 23.10
N LYS A 266 -15.53 -17.15 22.51
CA LYS A 266 -16.13 -17.65 21.26
C LYS A 266 -15.47 -17.06 20.01
N ASN A 267 -14.40 -16.27 20.13
CA ASN A 267 -13.71 -15.58 19.02
C ASN A 267 -14.65 -14.70 18.17
N ARG A 268 -15.53 -13.95 18.85
CA ARG A 268 -16.54 -13.11 18.20
C ARG A 268 -16.26 -11.61 18.25
N LEU A 269 -15.20 -11.19 18.94
CA LEU A 269 -14.79 -9.79 18.97
C LEU A 269 -13.55 -9.60 18.10
N PHE A 270 -13.62 -8.58 17.27
CA PHE A 270 -12.56 -8.17 16.35
C PHE A 270 -12.33 -6.67 16.49
N ILE A 271 -11.17 -6.22 16.05
CA ILE A 271 -10.76 -4.83 16.14
C ILE A 271 -10.02 -4.42 14.87
N LEU A 272 -10.34 -3.22 14.38
CA LEU A 272 -9.50 -2.44 13.49
C LEU A 272 -8.82 -1.36 14.34
N ASP A 273 -7.54 -1.57 14.66
CA ASP A 273 -6.80 -0.72 15.60
C ASP A 273 -5.78 0.14 14.86
N HIS A 274 -6.13 1.42 14.68
CA HIS A 274 -5.25 2.45 14.12
C HIS A 274 -4.70 3.38 15.20
N HIS A 275 -4.98 3.13 16.48
CA HIS A 275 -4.58 4.03 17.55
C HIS A 275 -3.06 4.17 17.60
N ASP A 276 -2.35 3.05 17.76
CA ASP A 276 -0.89 3.04 17.89
C ASP A 276 -0.18 3.44 16.59
N HIS A 277 -0.84 3.24 15.45
CA HIS A 277 -0.33 3.61 14.13
C HIS A 277 -0.16 5.12 13.97
N PHE A 278 -1.10 5.92 14.49
CA PHE A 278 -1.11 7.36 14.26
C PHE A 278 -0.78 8.19 15.50
N MET A 279 -0.98 7.66 16.72
CA MET A 279 -0.76 8.39 17.97
C MET A 279 0.65 9.05 18.06
N PRO A 280 1.77 8.38 17.68
CA PRO A 280 3.09 9.00 17.72
C PRO A 280 3.27 10.22 16.80
N TYR A 281 2.43 10.34 15.78
CA TYR A 281 2.53 11.38 14.74
C TYR A 281 1.44 12.45 14.87
N LEU A 282 0.42 12.21 15.69
CA LEU A 282 -0.84 12.94 15.63
C LEU A 282 -0.70 14.43 15.98
N ASN A 283 0.17 14.78 16.92
CA ASN A 283 0.48 16.17 17.25
C ASN A 283 1.02 16.92 16.02
N LYS A 284 2.06 16.37 15.36
CA LYS A 284 2.69 16.98 14.18
C LYS A 284 1.72 17.06 12.99
N ILE A 285 0.90 16.03 12.80
CA ILE A 285 -0.09 15.99 11.71
C ILE A 285 -1.18 17.04 11.91
N ASN A 286 -1.67 17.22 13.14
CA ASN A 286 -2.72 18.18 13.46
C ASN A 286 -2.21 19.62 13.60
N GLU A 287 -0.89 19.84 13.64
CA GLU A 287 -0.27 21.16 13.47
C GLU A 287 -0.28 21.63 12.00
N LEU A 288 -0.52 20.73 11.04
CA LEU A 288 -0.65 21.10 9.63
C LEU A 288 -1.99 21.81 9.39
N GLU A 289 -1.96 22.84 8.57
CA GLU A 289 -3.15 23.61 8.21
C GLU A 289 -4.23 22.70 7.59
N GLY A 290 -5.45 22.79 8.11
CA GLY A 290 -6.61 22.04 7.62
C GLY A 290 -6.71 20.59 8.09
N ASN A 291 -5.77 20.09 8.89
CA ASN A 291 -5.81 18.73 9.42
C ASN A 291 -6.45 18.65 10.82
N PHE A 292 -7.47 17.80 10.96
CA PHE A 292 -8.12 17.50 12.24
C PHE A 292 -8.32 16.00 12.36
N ILE A 293 -7.27 15.27 12.73
CA ILE A 293 -7.26 13.80 12.70
C ILE A 293 -7.26 13.24 14.10
N TYR A 294 -7.94 12.09 14.25
CA TYR A 294 -7.93 11.26 15.45
C TYR A 294 -7.19 9.95 15.16
N ALA A 295 -6.64 9.34 16.20
CA ALA A 295 -6.26 7.93 16.14
C ALA A 295 -7.48 7.09 16.52
N SER A 296 -7.90 6.17 15.65
CA SER A 296 -9.15 5.43 15.82
C SER A 296 -8.97 3.98 16.25
N ARG A 297 -9.92 3.48 17.05
CA ARG A 297 -10.16 2.03 17.23
C ARG A 297 -11.59 1.70 16.92
N THR A 298 -11.81 0.70 16.06
CA THR A 298 -13.15 0.21 15.73
C THR A 298 -13.33 -1.20 16.26
N LEU A 299 -14.28 -1.41 17.17
CA LEU A 299 -14.67 -2.76 17.62
C LEU A 299 -15.77 -3.32 16.74
N LEU A 300 -15.62 -4.59 16.39
CA LEU A 300 -16.49 -5.35 15.50
C LEU A 300 -16.94 -6.63 16.20
N PHE A 301 -18.19 -7.03 16.00
CA PHE A 301 -18.76 -8.28 16.49
C PHE A 301 -19.13 -9.20 15.34
N LEU A 302 -18.75 -10.47 15.44
CA LEU A 302 -19.17 -11.53 14.52
C LEU A 302 -20.49 -12.13 14.98
N LYS A 303 -21.54 -11.86 14.20
CA LYS A 303 -22.90 -12.34 14.44
C LYS A 303 -23.04 -13.84 14.15
N ASP A 304 -24.14 -14.42 14.65
CA ASP A 304 -24.52 -15.80 14.35
C ASP A 304 -24.71 -16.07 12.84
N ASP A 305 -25.16 -15.06 12.08
CA ASP A 305 -25.33 -15.15 10.63
C ASP A 305 -24.01 -15.11 9.83
N GLY A 306 -22.86 -14.94 10.51
CA GLY A 306 -21.54 -14.90 9.91
C GLY A 306 -21.07 -13.53 9.42
N THR A 307 -21.90 -12.49 9.52
CA THR A 307 -21.52 -11.11 9.14
C THR A 307 -20.97 -10.32 10.33
N LEU A 308 -20.16 -9.30 10.03
CA LEU A 308 -19.64 -8.38 11.05
C LEU A 308 -20.59 -7.21 11.29
N LYS A 309 -20.64 -6.74 12.53
CA LYS A 309 -21.34 -5.52 12.95
C LYS A 309 -20.40 -4.61 13.75
N PRO A 310 -20.34 -3.29 13.48
CA PRO A 310 -19.59 -2.37 14.32
C PRO A 310 -20.29 -2.19 15.68
N LEU A 311 -19.50 -2.21 16.76
CA LEU A 311 -19.97 -2.02 18.12
C LEU A 311 -19.66 -0.62 18.65
N ALA A 312 -18.47 -0.11 18.34
CA ALA A 312 -18.01 1.19 18.78
C ALA A 312 -16.85 1.69 17.92
N VAL A 313 -16.72 3.01 17.82
CA VAL A 313 -15.53 3.70 17.33
C VAL A 313 -15.01 4.59 18.47
N GLU A 314 -13.78 4.35 18.91
CA GLU A 314 -13.05 5.23 19.79
C GLU A 314 -12.21 6.18 18.95
N LEU A 315 -12.30 7.48 19.24
CA LEU A 315 -11.47 8.52 18.64
C LEU A 315 -10.61 9.16 19.71
N SER A 316 -9.29 9.04 19.55
CA SER A 316 -8.29 9.45 20.53
C SER A 316 -7.41 10.58 20.00
N LEU A 317 -7.11 11.53 20.88
CA LEU A 317 -6.10 12.57 20.68
C LEU A 317 -4.99 12.41 21.74
N PRO A 318 -3.76 12.88 21.47
CA PRO A 318 -2.75 13.01 22.52
C PRO A 318 -3.27 13.94 23.62
N HIS A 319 -2.86 13.68 24.87
CA HIS A 319 -3.26 14.54 25.97
C HIS A 319 -2.76 15.99 25.74
N PRO A 320 -3.58 17.03 26.02
CA PRO A 320 -3.20 18.43 25.76
C PRO A 320 -1.94 18.88 26.52
N ASP A 321 -1.69 18.30 27.70
CA ASP A 321 -0.47 18.57 28.49
C ASP A 321 0.78 17.79 28.04
N GLY A 322 0.66 17.02 26.95
CA GLY A 322 1.75 16.24 26.35
C GLY A 322 1.46 14.74 26.29
N GLN A 323 2.03 14.07 25.27
CA GLN A 323 1.75 12.68 24.96
C GLN A 323 2.07 11.71 26.10
N GLN A 324 3.00 12.04 27.00
CA GLN A 324 3.36 11.23 28.17
C GLN A 324 2.22 11.05 29.18
N HIS A 325 1.15 11.84 29.05
CA HIS A 325 -0.04 11.76 29.92
C HIS A 325 -1.16 10.88 29.33
N GLY A 326 -0.90 10.12 28.27
CA GLY A 326 -1.88 9.24 27.63
C GLY A 326 -2.68 9.91 26.53
N ALA A 327 -3.86 9.35 26.26
CA ALA A 327 -4.81 9.89 25.29
C ALA A 327 -6.11 10.40 25.92
N VAL A 328 -6.63 11.49 25.37
CA VAL A 328 -8.02 11.90 25.59
C VAL A 328 -8.87 11.26 24.51
N SER A 329 -9.78 10.38 24.92
CA SER A 329 -10.56 9.56 23.99
C SER A 329 -12.06 9.75 24.20
N LYS A 330 -12.81 9.74 23.10
CA LYS A 330 -14.28 9.69 23.09
C LYS A 330 -14.73 8.42 22.38
N VAL A 331 -15.77 7.78 22.92
CA VAL A 331 -16.34 6.56 22.36
C VAL A 331 -17.70 6.87 21.76
N TYR A 332 -17.89 6.44 20.53
CA TYR A 332 -19.13 6.56 19.78
C TYR A 332 -19.68 5.17 19.48
N THR A 333 -20.98 4.98 19.65
CA THR A 333 -21.68 3.71 19.40
C THR A 333 -22.74 3.90 18.31
N PRO A 334 -23.15 2.81 17.63
CA PRO A 334 -24.19 2.89 16.62
C PRO A 334 -25.46 3.62 17.07
N ALA A 335 -25.87 4.60 16.26
CA ALA A 335 -27.15 5.29 16.37
C ALA A 335 -27.73 5.49 14.97
N HIS A 336 -29.05 5.36 14.83
CA HIS A 336 -29.71 5.33 13.52
C HIS A 336 -30.63 6.52 13.24
N SER A 337 -30.81 7.42 14.21
CA SER A 337 -31.68 8.59 14.10
C SER A 337 -31.15 9.76 14.93
N GLY A 338 -31.65 10.96 14.65
CA GLY A 338 -31.30 12.16 15.42
C GLY A 338 -29.87 12.63 15.20
N ALA A 339 -29.43 13.56 16.05
CA ALA A 339 -28.07 14.12 16.01
C ALA A 339 -27.01 13.03 16.24
N GLU A 340 -27.31 12.07 17.10
CA GLU A 340 -26.45 10.94 17.44
C GLU A 340 -26.16 10.06 16.22
N GLY A 341 -27.15 9.87 15.33
CA GLY A 341 -26.95 9.14 14.08
C GLY A 341 -25.95 9.84 13.14
N HIS A 342 -25.99 11.17 13.07
CA HIS A 342 -25.00 11.95 12.30
C HIS A 342 -23.61 11.89 12.93
N VAL A 343 -23.52 11.98 14.26
CA VAL A 343 -22.26 11.84 15.00
C VAL A 343 -21.65 10.45 14.79
N TRP A 344 -22.45 9.39 14.77
CA TRP A 344 -21.99 8.04 14.47
C TRP A 344 -21.41 7.94 13.05
N GLN A 345 -22.06 8.54 12.06
CA GLN A 345 -21.55 8.58 10.68
C GLN A 345 -20.20 9.32 10.60
N LEU A 346 -20.04 10.43 11.32
CA LEU A 346 -18.75 11.14 11.40
C LEU A 346 -17.67 10.28 12.07
N ALA A 347 -18.00 9.55 13.14
CA ALA A 347 -17.05 8.65 13.78
C ALA A 347 -16.55 7.57 12.82
N LYS A 348 -17.46 6.95 12.04
CA LYS A 348 -17.08 6.01 10.97
C LYS A 348 -16.23 6.68 9.88
N ALA A 349 -16.54 7.91 9.49
CA ALA A 349 -15.75 8.65 8.52
C ALA A 349 -14.30 8.84 9.00
N TYR A 350 -14.08 9.23 10.26
CA TYR A 350 -12.73 9.31 10.84
C TYR A 350 -12.00 7.97 10.87
N ALA A 351 -12.71 6.88 11.20
CA ALA A 351 -12.15 5.54 11.12
C ALA A 351 -11.74 5.16 9.67
N CYS A 352 -12.57 5.47 8.68
CA CYS A 352 -12.25 5.26 7.26
C CYS A 352 -11.07 6.13 6.79
N VAL A 353 -10.94 7.37 7.28
CA VAL A 353 -9.79 8.25 6.95
C VAL A 353 -8.48 7.63 7.43
N ASN A 354 -8.45 7.12 8.67
CA ASN A 354 -7.31 6.37 9.21
C ASN A 354 -7.00 5.11 8.37
N ASP A 355 -8.03 4.32 8.05
CA ASP A 355 -7.86 3.08 7.28
C ASP A 355 -7.36 3.36 5.85
N SER A 356 -7.88 4.39 5.19
CA SER A 356 -7.45 4.83 3.86
C SER A 356 -5.98 5.26 3.83
N ALA A 357 -5.54 6.06 4.81
CA ALA A 357 -4.14 6.47 4.88
C ALA A 357 -3.21 5.28 5.14
N TRP A 358 -3.59 4.37 6.04
CA TRP A 358 -2.82 3.17 6.30
C TRP A 358 -2.79 2.23 5.09
N HIS A 359 -3.93 2.07 4.41
CA HIS A 359 -4.03 1.29 3.20
C HIS A 359 -3.06 1.78 2.14
N GLN A 360 -3.14 3.07 1.77
CA GLN A 360 -2.31 3.63 0.71
C GLN A 360 -0.81 3.57 1.05
N LEU A 361 -0.46 3.92 2.29
CA LEU A 361 0.94 4.04 2.70
C LEU A 361 1.59 2.68 3.02
N ILE A 362 0.88 1.83 3.74
CA ILE A 362 1.46 0.62 4.35
C ILE A 362 1.01 -0.62 3.60
N SER A 363 -0.29 -0.90 3.56
CA SER A 363 -0.82 -2.11 2.91
C SER A 363 -0.51 -2.15 1.42
N HIS A 364 -0.53 -0.99 0.77
CA HIS A 364 -0.29 -0.83 -0.66
C HIS A 364 1.17 -0.44 -0.93
N TRP A 365 1.58 0.80 -0.65
CA TRP A 365 2.92 1.25 -1.02
C TRP A 365 4.05 0.43 -0.38
N LEU A 366 4.15 0.38 0.96
CA LEU A 366 5.26 -0.30 1.62
C LEU A 366 5.25 -1.81 1.34
N ASN A 367 4.15 -2.49 1.70
CA ASN A 367 4.08 -3.96 1.70
C ASN A 367 3.97 -4.58 0.30
N THR A 368 3.82 -3.77 -0.76
CA THR A 368 3.82 -4.28 -2.13
C THR A 368 4.87 -3.59 -3.00
N HIS A 369 4.77 -2.27 -3.22
CA HIS A 369 5.66 -1.55 -4.14
C HIS A 369 7.10 -1.46 -3.62
N ALA A 370 7.31 -0.97 -2.41
CA ALA A 370 8.65 -0.69 -1.90
C ALA A 370 9.43 -1.99 -1.59
N VAL A 371 8.80 -2.96 -0.92
CA VAL A 371 9.48 -4.21 -0.52
C VAL A 371 9.79 -5.13 -1.68
N ILE A 372 9.08 -5.05 -2.81
CA ILE A 372 9.34 -5.94 -3.95
C ILE A 372 10.49 -5.45 -4.83
N GLU A 373 10.74 -4.14 -4.90
CA GLU A 373 11.75 -3.51 -5.75
C GLU A 373 13.17 -4.06 -5.53
N PRO A 374 13.65 -4.27 -4.28
CA PRO A 374 14.94 -4.92 -4.03
C PRO A 374 15.10 -6.29 -4.69
N PHE A 375 14.03 -7.11 -4.74
CA PHE A 375 14.07 -8.44 -5.33
C PHE A 375 14.13 -8.41 -6.86
N VAL A 376 13.50 -7.42 -7.49
CA VAL A 376 13.63 -7.17 -8.94
C VAL A 376 15.09 -6.88 -9.29
N ILE A 377 15.72 -6.00 -8.51
CA ILE A 377 17.12 -5.60 -8.69
C ILE A 377 18.03 -6.81 -8.46
N ALA A 378 17.85 -7.55 -7.36
CA ALA A 378 18.65 -8.73 -7.02
C ALA A 378 18.59 -9.80 -8.11
N THR A 379 17.38 -10.11 -8.58
CA THR A 379 17.15 -11.14 -9.60
C THR A 379 17.90 -10.81 -10.89
N ASN A 380 17.81 -9.58 -11.38
CA ASN A 380 18.50 -9.17 -12.60
C ASN A 380 20.03 -9.06 -12.41
N ARG A 381 20.51 -8.72 -11.21
CA ARG A 381 21.95 -8.62 -10.89
C ARG A 381 22.64 -9.97 -10.74
N GLN A 382 21.94 -10.99 -10.24
CA GLN A 382 22.56 -12.25 -9.79
C GLN A 382 22.08 -13.48 -10.57
N LEU A 383 20.86 -13.47 -11.10
CA LEU A 383 20.30 -14.62 -11.79
C LEU A 383 20.24 -14.33 -13.29
N SER A 384 21.07 -15.05 -14.06
CA SER A 384 21.04 -14.94 -15.53
C SER A 384 19.66 -15.30 -16.08
N VAL A 385 19.27 -14.70 -17.21
CA VAL A 385 17.98 -14.96 -17.90
C VAL A 385 17.70 -16.43 -18.21
N VAL A 386 18.74 -17.27 -18.26
CA VAL A 386 18.63 -18.73 -18.46
C VAL A 386 18.48 -19.52 -17.16
N HIS A 387 18.63 -18.87 -16.00
CA HIS A 387 18.45 -19.47 -14.68
C HIS A 387 16.98 -19.82 -14.45
N PRO A 388 16.65 -21.04 -13.97
CA PRO A 388 15.26 -21.45 -13.80
C PRO A 388 14.48 -20.54 -12.85
N VAL A 389 15.10 -20.07 -11.77
CA VAL A 389 14.46 -19.13 -10.83
C VAL A 389 14.28 -17.75 -11.46
N HIS A 390 15.20 -17.26 -12.30
CA HIS A 390 14.97 -16.01 -13.02
C HIS A 390 13.71 -16.10 -13.88
N LYS A 391 13.55 -17.19 -14.63
CA LYS A 391 12.38 -17.43 -15.49
C LYS A 391 11.07 -17.55 -14.70
N LEU A 392 11.14 -18.11 -13.49
CA LEU A 392 10.00 -18.23 -12.61
C LEU A 392 9.55 -16.86 -12.08
N LEU A 393 10.50 -16.01 -11.71
CA LEU A 393 10.22 -14.75 -11.01
C LEU A 393 10.00 -13.55 -11.96
N SER A 394 10.70 -13.50 -13.09
CA SER A 394 10.67 -12.33 -13.97
C SER A 394 9.28 -11.92 -14.50
N PRO A 395 8.34 -12.84 -14.80
CA PRO A 395 6.99 -12.43 -15.23
C PRO A 395 6.24 -11.63 -14.17
N HIS A 396 6.57 -11.86 -12.90
CA HIS A 396 5.93 -11.19 -11.78
C HIS A 396 6.50 -9.78 -11.57
N TYR A 397 7.78 -9.54 -11.88
CA TYR A 397 8.42 -8.22 -11.71
C TYR A 397 8.02 -7.17 -12.75
N ARG A 398 7.31 -7.61 -13.79
CA ARG A 398 6.95 -6.78 -14.92
C ARG A 398 6.31 -5.47 -14.46
N ASP A 399 6.87 -4.35 -14.93
CA ASP A 399 6.43 -2.97 -14.72
C ASP A 399 6.72 -2.38 -13.33
N THR A 400 7.21 -3.17 -12.37
CA THR A 400 7.45 -2.73 -10.98
C THR A 400 8.45 -1.58 -10.89
N LEU A 401 9.64 -1.69 -11.50
CA LEU A 401 10.65 -0.63 -11.38
C LEU A 401 10.15 0.69 -11.98
N ASN A 402 9.46 0.61 -13.12
CA ASN A 402 9.00 1.81 -13.81
C ASN A 402 7.84 2.48 -13.08
N ILE A 403 6.85 1.74 -12.56
CA ILE A 403 5.78 2.37 -11.76
C ILE A 403 6.34 2.98 -10.47
N ASN A 404 7.29 2.32 -9.80
CA ASN A 404 7.89 2.84 -8.58
C ASN A 404 8.71 4.10 -8.86
N ALA A 405 9.48 4.15 -9.95
CA ALA A 405 10.22 5.34 -10.33
C ALA A 405 9.27 6.51 -10.64
N LEU A 406 8.17 6.27 -11.36
CA LEU A 406 7.15 7.30 -11.62
C LEU A 406 6.46 7.77 -10.33
N ALA A 407 6.20 6.86 -9.38
CA ALA A 407 5.65 7.20 -8.07
C ALA A 407 6.60 8.10 -7.27
N ARG A 408 7.92 7.81 -7.26
CA ARG A 408 8.93 8.70 -6.65
C ARG A 408 9.03 10.07 -7.32
N GLN A 409 8.69 10.16 -8.61
CA GLN A 409 8.73 11.41 -9.35
C GLN A 409 7.46 12.26 -9.15
N THR A 410 6.29 11.66 -8.93
CA THR A 410 5.00 12.38 -9.03
C THR A 410 4.02 12.16 -7.87
N LEU A 411 4.11 11.02 -7.18
CA LEU A 411 3.13 10.59 -6.19
C LEU A 411 3.64 10.84 -4.76
N ILE A 412 4.75 10.21 -4.39
CA ILE A 412 5.25 10.14 -3.01
C ILE A 412 6.42 11.11 -2.72
N ASN A 413 6.73 12.02 -3.64
CA ASN A 413 7.70 13.08 -3.42
C ASN A 413 7.15 14.19 -2.53
N ALA A 414 8.05 15.05 -2.07
CA ALA A 414 7.69 16.33 -1.46
C ALA A 414 6.72 17.09 -2.37
N ASP A 415 5.57 17.49 -1.81
CA ASP A 415 4.44 18.12 -2.53
C ASP A 415 3.85 17.29 -3.69
N GLY A 416 4.10 15.98 -3.71
CA GLY A 416 3.48 15.04 -4.63
C GLY A 416 1.99 14.86 -4.35
N ILE A 417 1.32 14.09 -5.20
CA ILE A 417 -0.12 13.83 -5.09
C ILE A 417 -0.47 13.23 -3.71
N PHE A 418 0.35 12.32 -3.20
CA PHE A 418 0.10 11.65 -1.93
C PHE A 418 0.12 12.65 -0.77
N GLU A 419 1.17 13.48 -0.66
CA GLU A 419 1.30 14.44 0.44
C GLU A 419 0.18 15.49 0.45
N ARG A 420 -0.40 15.79 -0.72
CA ARG A 420 -1.49 16.76 -0.87
C ARG A 420 -2.88 16.19 -0.59
N THR A 421 -3.05 14.87 -0.65
CA THR A 421 -4.39 14.24 -0.64
C THR A 421 -4.60 13.27 0.52
N VAL A 422 -3.53 12.84 1.19
CA VAL A 422 -3.60 11.92 2.33
C VAL A 422 -3.08 12.66 3.57
N PHE A 423 -3.84 12.62 4.66
CA PHE A 423 -3.61 13.47 5.84
C PHE A 423 -2.21 13.40 6.48
N PRO A 424 -1.44 12.28 6.42
CA PRO A 424 -0.09 12.28 6.98
C PRO A 424 0.86 13.26 6.29
N ALA A 425 0.52 13.69 5.08
CA ALA A 425 1.25 14.70 4.31
C ALA A 425 2.76 14.43 4.29
N LYS A 426 3.58 15.44 4.61
CA LYS A 426 5.05 15.35 4.64
C LYS A 426 5.63 14.32 5.63
N TYR A 427 4.82 13.79 6.55
CA TYR A 427 5.25 12.77 7.51
C TYR A 427 5.03 11.33 7.00
N ALA A 428 4.26 11.15 5.91
CA ALA A 428 3.83 9.84 5.43
C ALA A 428 4.98 8.84 5.24
N LEU A 429 6.00 9.20 4.47
CA LEU A 429 7.05 8.23 4.13
C LEU A 429 7.95 7.93 5.34
N GLY A 430 8.15 8.90 6.24
CA GLY A 430 8.81 8.67 7.55
C GLY A 430 8.03 7.66 8.41
N MET A 431 6.70 7.78 8.47
CA MET A 431 5.86 6.78 9.14
C MET A 431 6.01 5.39 8.55
N SER A 432 6.07 5.28 7.21
CA SER A 432 6.27 3.97 6.56
C SER A 432 7.62 3.35 6.91
N SER A 433 8.66 4.17 7.13
CA SER A 433 9.97 3.71 7.60
C SER A 433 9.92 3.20 9.04
N ASP A 434 9.16 3.87 9.92
CA ASP A 434 8.93 3.37 11.28
C ASP A 434 8.22 2.02 11.29
N VAL A 435 7.20 1.84 10.44
CA VAL A 435 6.52 0.54 10.30
C VAL A 435 7.49 -0.52 9.79
N TYR A 436 8.34 -0.18 8.82
CA TYR A 436 9.34 -1.09 8.26
C TYR A 436 10.35 -1.60 9.31
N LYS A 437 10.58 -0.89 10.42
CA LYS A 437 11.43 -1.37 11.53
C LYS A 437 11.02 -2.77 12.03
N SER A 438 9.71 -3.04 12.03
CA SER A 438 9.11 -4.29 12.50
C SER A 438 8.61 -5.20 11.38
N TRP A 439 8.84 -4.83 10.12
CA TRP A 439 8.41 -5.63 8.98
C TRP A 439 9.21 -6.92 8.92
N ASN A 440 8.51 -8.03 8.68
CA ASN A 440 9.08 -9.35 8.60
C ASN A 440 8.59 -10.06 7.34
N PHE A 441 9.52 -10.52 6.51
CA PHE A 441 9.23 -11.18 5.25
C PHE A 441 8.39 -12.45 5.43
N ASN A 442 8.70 -13.28 6.43
CA ASN A 442 8.02 -14.56 6.66
C ASN A 442 6.56 -14.37 7.10
N GLU A 443 6.25 -13.23 7.70
CA GLU A 443 4.89 -12.89 8.13
C GLU A 443 4.01 -12.37 6.97
N GLN A 444 4.57 -12.17 5.78
CA GLN A 444 3.80 -11.78 4.58
C GLN A 444 3.12 -12.97 3.90
N ALA A 445 3.43 -14.20 4.31
CA ALA A 445 2.73 -15.39 3.85
C ALA A 445 1.26 -15.36 4.32
N LEU A 446 0.30 -15.51 3.41
CA LEU A 446 -1.12 -15.32 3.74
C LEU A 446 -1.59 -16.21 4.93
N PRO A 447 -1.27 -17.52 4.99
CA PRO A 447 -1.64 -18.32 6.17
C PRO A 447 -1.00 -17.80 7.47
N ALA A 448 0.26 -17.35 7.42
CA ALA A 448 0.97 -16.83 8.58
C ALA A 448 0.39 -15.48 9.06
N ASP A 449 0.10 -14.56 8.13
CA ASP A 449 -0.59 -13.30 8.41
C ASP A 449 -1.95 -13.51 9.07
N LEU A 450 -2.78 -14.40 8.52
CA LEU A 450 -4.11 -14.70 9.07
C LEU A 450 -4.03 -15.27 10.49
N VAL A 451 -3.03 -16.11 10.78
CA VAL A 451 -2.78 -16.63 12.13
C VAL A 451 -2.25 -15.54 13.05
N LYS A 452 -1.30 -14.71 12.58
CA LYS A 452 -0.73 -13.58 13.34
C LYS A 452 -1.81 -12.59 13.77
N ARG A 453 -2.73 -12.24 12.87
CA ARG A 453 -3.89 -11.38 13.17
C ARG A 453 -4.95 -12.07 14.03
N GLY A 454 -4.82 -13.38 14.26
CA GLY A 454 -5.74 -14.18 15.04
C GLY A 454 -7.09 -14.40 14.35
N VAL A 455 -7.18 -14.18 13.03
CA VAL A 455 -8.39 -14.40 12.23
C VAL A 455 -8.45 -15.81 11.63
N ALA A 456 -7.38 -16.58 11.79
CA ALA A 456 -7.32 -18.01 11.52
C ALA A 456 -6.53 -18.74 12.62
N VAL A 457 -6.67 -20.06 12.68
CA VAL A 457 -5.87 -20.95 13.53
C VAL A 457 -5.22 -22.04 12.67
N PRO A 458 -4.03 -22.55 13.04
CA PRO A 458 -3.44 -23.71 12.38
C PRO A 458 -4.41 -24.91 12.38
N ASP A 459 -4.52 -25.59 11.25
CA ASP A 459 -5.37 -26.76 11.06
C ASP A 459 -4.77 -27.68 9.99
N GLN A 460 -4.15 -28.77 10.42
CA GLN A 460 -3.51 -29.73 9.52
C GLN A 460 -4.52 -30.52 8.66
N SER A 461 -5.81 -30.53 9.03
CA SER A 461 -6.85 -31.15 8.22
C SER A 461 -7.30 -30.27 7.06
N SER A 462 -7.00 -28.97 7.11
CA SER A 462 -7.24 -28.02 6.03
C SER A 462 -6.18 -28.17 4.94
N PRO A 463 -6.54 -28.20 3.65
CA PRO A 463 -5.56 -28.21 2.55
C PRO A 463 -4.68 -26.95 2.52
N TYR A 464 -5.06 -25.90 3.24
CA TYR A 464 -4.34 -24.64 3.34
C TYR A 464 -3.54 -24.50 4.64
N GLY A 465 -3.53 -25.53 5.50
CA GLY A 465 -2.83 -25.54 6.79
C GLY A 465 -3.46 -24.66 7.89
N VAL A 466 -4.54 -23.94 7.57
CA VAL A 466 -5.25 -23.04 8.50
C VAL A 466 -6.76 -23.16 8.36
N ARG A 467 -7.48 -22.84 9.44
CA ARG A 467 -8.94 -22.70 9.49
C ARG A 467 -9.32 -21.29 9.93
N LEU A 468 -10.12 -20.63 9.11
CA LEU A 468 -10.61 -19.27 9.38
C LEU A 468 -11.58 -19.25 10.57
N LEU A 469 -11.49 -18.20 11.39
CA LEU A 469 -12.45 -17.92 12.47
C LEU A 469 -13.68 -17.17 11.96
N ILE A 470 -13.50 -16.33 10.94
CA ILE A 470 -14.58 -15.76 10.13
C ILE A 470 -14.69 -16.61 8.87
N LYS A 471 -15.72 -17.46 8.80
CA LYS A 471 -15.86 -18.44 7.71
C LYS A 471 -16.03 -17.77 6.36
N ASP A 472 -16.84 -16.72 6.30
CA ASP A 472 -17.07 -15.91 5.10
C ASP A 472 -16.26 -14.62 5.17
N TYR A 473 -14.93 -14.78 5.06
CA TYR A 473 -13.98 -13.67 4.91
C TYR A 473 -13.46 -13.70 3.47
N PRO A 474 -14.08 -12.96 2.54
CA PRO A 474 -13.86 -13.18 1.11
C PRO A 474 -12.40 -13.04 0.66
N TYR A 475 -11.67 -12.04 1.17
CA TYR A 475 -10.24 -11.90 0.87
C TYR A 475 -9.43 -13.14 1.30
N ALA A 476 -9.68 -13.66 2.51
CA ALA A 476 -8.93 -14.79 3.03
C ALA A 476 -9.34 -16.10 2.35
N VAL A 477 -10.64 -16.31 2.11
CA VAL A 477 -11.17 -17.50 1.42
C VAL A 477 -10.59 -17.60 0.01
N ASP A 478 -10.72 -16.54 -0.80
CA ASP A 478 -10.21 -16.52 -2.16
C ASP A 478 -8.67 -16.54 -2.17
N GLY A 479 -8.06 -15.76 -1.27
CA GLY A 479 -6.62 -15.65 -1.15
C GLY A 479 -5.93 -16.97 -0.84
N LEU A 480 -6.51 -17.80 0.04
CA LEU A 480 -5.94 -19.11 0.40
C LEU A 480 -5.96 -20.09 -0.77
N VAL A 481 -7.01 -20.07 -1.60
CA VAL A 481 -7.08 -20.88 -2.83
C VAL A 481 -5.97 -20.49 -3.79
N ILE A 482 -5.81 -19.18 -4.03
CA ILE A 482 -4.77 -18.64 -4.90
C ILE A 482 -3.40 -19.00 -4.37
N TRP A 483 -3.14 -18.71 -3.09
CA TRP A 483 -1.90 -19.05 -2.40
C TRP A 483 -1.50 -20.52 -2.59
N TRP A 484 -2.44 -21.43 -2.31
CA TRP A 484 -2.22 -22.87 -2.41
C TRP A 484 -1.86 -23.31 -3.83
N ALA A 485 -2.53 -22.76 -4.85
CA ALA A 485 -2.23 -23.08 -6.24
C ALA A 485 -0.80 -22.67 -6.62
N ILE A 486 -0.33 -21.54 -6.10
CA ILE A 486 0.99 -20.98 -6.42
C ILE A 486 2.08 -21.73 -5.71
N GLU A 487 1.89 -21.99 -4.42
CA GLU A 487 2.78 -22.83 -3.62
C GLU A 487 3.03 -24.17 -4.32
N ARG A 488 1.98 -24.81 -4.83
CA ARG A 488 2.09 -26.07 -5.56
C ARG A 488 2.85 -25.93 -6.87
N TRP A 489 2.46 -24.96 -7.70
CA TRP A 489 3.14 -24.69 -8.97
C TRP A 489 4.63 -24.44 -8.77
N VAL A 490 4.97 -23.62 -7.79
CA VAL A 490 6.35 -23.28 -7.44
C VAL A 490 7.13 -24.52 -6.99
N LYS A 491 6.57 -25.32 -6.09
CA LYS A 491 7.20 -26.57 -5.61
C LYS A 491 7.49 -27.51 -6.79
N GLU A 492 6.49 -27.78 -7.62
CA GLU A 492 6.61 -28.65 -8.78
C GLU A 492 7.66 -28.13 -9.79
N TYR A 493 7.68 -26.82 -10.06
CA TYR A 493 8.65 -26.21 -10.98
C TYR A 493 10.10 -26.35 -10.50
N LEU A 494 10.35 -26.15 -9.20
CA LEU A 494 11.70 -26.25 -8.64
C LEU A 494 12.21 -27.68 -8.58
N ASP A 495 11.33 -28.64 -8.31
CA ASP A 495 11.69 -30.06 -8.30
C ASP A 495 12.19 -30.51 -9.68
N VAL A 496 11.55 -30.05 -10.76
CA VAL A 496 12.04 -30.26 -12.14
C VAL A 496 13.43 -29.64 -12.34
N GLY A 497 13.64 -28.42 -11.85
CA GLY A 497 14.92 -27.72 -11.96
C GLY A 497 16.07 -28.43 -11.22
N ARG A 498 15.77 -29.05 -10.07
CA ARG A 498 16.75 -29.78 -9.24
C ARG A 498 17.11 -31.15 -9.81
N GLN A 499 16.17 -31.84 -10.46
CA GLN A 499 16.43 -33.17 -11.05
C GLN A 499 17.33 -33.13 -12.30
N GLY A 500 17.37 -32.01 -13.04
CA GLY A 500 18.23 -31.83 -14.21
C GLY A 500 19.66 -31.35 -13.91
N ALA A 501 19.92 -30.85 -12.70
CA ALA A 501 21.23 -30.42 -12.24
C ALA A 501 21.80 -31.49 -11.30
N GLY A 502 22.72 -32.33 -11.78
CA GLY A 502 23.49 -33.20 -10.89
C GLY A 502 24.05 -32.36 -9.73
N ARG A 503 23.86 -32.86 -8.48
CA ARG A 503 24.18 -32.20 -7.18
C ARG A 503 24.88 -30.85 -7.32
N VAL A 504 24.16 -29.79 -6.94
CA VAL A 504 24.68 -28.42 -6.72
C VAL A 504 26.10 -28.50 -6.16
N GLN A 505 27.09 -28.17 -7.00
CA GLN A 505 28.49 -28.13 -6.61
C GLN A 505 28.73 -26.80 -5.88
N LYS A 506 29.26 -26.89 -4.65
CA LYS A 506 29.75 -25.76 -3.84
C LYS A 506 30.46 -24.71 -4.71
N VAL A 507 29.91 -23.51 -4.79
CA VAL A 507 30.64 -22.34 -5.29
C VAL A 507 31.62 -21.90 -4.20
N ARG A 508 32.92 -21.89 -4.51
CA ARG A 508 33.95 -21.32 -3.62
C ARG A 508 33.73 -19.81 -3.50
N LYS A 509 33.74 -19.28 -2.26
CA LYS A 509 33.83 -17.84 -1.97
C LYS A 509 34.97 -17.21 -2.79
N PRO A 510 34.73 -16.12 -3.55
CA PRO A 510 35.82 -15.35 -4.16
C PRO A 510 36.62 -14.67 -3.05
N ALA A 511 37.92 -14.89 -3.04
CA ALA A 511 38.83 -14.10 -2.23
C ALA A 511 39.10 -12.77 -2.94
N GLY A 512 38.63 -11.67 -2.35
CA GLY A 512 39.06 -10.29 -2.67
C GLY A 512 38.09 -9.49 -3.54
N GLY A 513 37.62 -8.35 -3.01
CA GLY A 513 36.91 -7.29 -3.75
C GLY A 513 35.65 -6.80 -3.04
N ASP A 514 35.79 -5.73 -2.25
CA ASP A 514 34.80 -4.80 -1.66
C ASP A 514 33.54 -5.35 -0.97
N ARG A 515 33.58 -5.21 0.37
CA ARG A 515 32.53 -5.51 1.35
C ARG A 515 31.49 -4.37 1.41
N GLU A 516 30.59 -4.28 0.44
CA GLU A 516 29.55 -3.24 0.45
C GLU A 516 28.11 -3.76 0.22
N ALA A 517 27.90 -5.07 0.12
CA ALA A 517 26.55 -5.65 -0.10
C ALA A 517 26.08 -6.63 0.98
N ASP A 518 26.98 -7.28 1.72
CA ASP A 518 26.62 -8.26 2.76
C ASP A 518 26.42 -7.64 4.17
N GLN A 519 26.57 -6.33 4.33
CA GLN A 519 26.45 -5.67 5.64
C GLN A 519 25.34 -4.62 5.76
N ASP A 520 24.71 -4.19 4.66
CA ASP A 520 23.91 -2.95 4.68
C ASP A 520 22.38 -3.12 4.61
N ASP A 521 21.87 -4.36 4.60
CA ASP A 521 20.46 -4.64 4.90
C ASP A 521 20.32 -5.99 5.62
N GLU A 522 20.75 -6.05 6.89
CA GLU A 522 20.67 -7.23 7.79
C GLU A 522 19.24 -7.84 7.93
N ARG A 523 18.21 -7.21 7.33
CA ARG A 523 16.80 -7.64 7.36
C ARG A 523 16.31 -8.29 6.06
N GLN A 524 17.13 -8.30 5.01
CA GLN A 524 16.85 -9.09 3.80
C GLN A 524 17.72 -10.35 3.84
N PRO A 525 17.18 -11.55 3.54
CA PRO A 525 18.01 -12.74 3.49
C PRO A 525 19.06 -12.58 2.39
N ASP A 526 20.32 -12.91 2.71
CA ASP A 526 21.36 -13.10 1.72
C ASP A 526 20.86 -14.06 0.64
N VAL A 527 21.05 -13.70 -0.62
CA VAL A 527 20.95 -14.66 -1.73
C VAL A 527 22.28 -15.43 -1.80
N GLU A 528 22.66 -16.12 -0.73
CA GLU A 528 23.74 -17.11 -0.69
C GLU A 528 23.15 -18.53 -0.51
N GLU A 529 23.74 -19.52 -1.20
CA GLU A 529 23.33 -20.93 -1.13
C GLU A 529 23.45 -21.49 0.32
N PRO A 530 22.39 -22.04 0.95
CA PRO A 530 22.44 -22.70 2.25
C PRO A 530 23.22 -24.01 2.19
N GLU A 531 24.18 -24.14 3.11
CA GLU A 531 24.66 -25.44 3.54
C GLU A 531 23.62 -26.09 4.47
N GLY A 532 23.06 -27.21 4.02
CA GLY A 532 22.60 -28.30 4.87
C GLY A 532 21.71 -27.95 6.06
N ALA A 533 20.41 -27.84 5.82
CA ALA A 533 19.40 -28.22 6.82
C ALA A 533 18.26 -28.95 6.10
N GLY A 534 17.79 -30.03 6.71
CA GLY A 534 16.67 -30.83 6.23
C GLY A 534 15.45 -29.96 5.97
N GLY A 535 14.66 -30.37 4.96
CA GLY A 535 13.59 -29.56 4.41
C GLY A 535 12.63 -29.02 5.47
N ASP A 536 12.36 -27.72 5.37
CA ASP A 536 11.07 -27.07 5.61
C ASP A 536 11.22 -25.56 5.31
N ALA A 537 10.13 -24.94 4.84
CA ALA A 537 9.89 -23.50 4.62
C ALA A 537 10.36 -22.84 3.30
N VAL A 538 9.40 -22.56 2.40
CA VAL A 538 9.59 -21.80 1.14
C VAL A 538 8.27 -21.07 0.79
N HIS A 539 7.89 -19.92 1.40
CA HIS A 539 6.65 -19.17 0.98
C HIS A 539 6.57 -17.63 1.30
N ALA A 540 5.95 -16.81 0.41
CA ALA A 540 5.43 -15.41 0.56
C ALA A 540 4.82 -14.75 -0.74
N ALA A 541 4.01 -13.70 -0.50
CA ALA A 541 3.44 -12.55 -1.24
C ALA A 541 2.76 -12.60 -2.65
N VAL A 542 1.72 -13.42 -2.85
CA VAL A 542 0.80 -13.24 -4.00
C VAL A 542 -0.48 -12.44 -3.70
N PRO A 543 -1.25 -12.74 -2.64
CA PRO A 543 -2.64 -12.23 -2.59
C PRO A 543 -2.77 -10.75 -2.16
N GLN A 544 -1.75 -10.15 -1.54
CA GLN A 544 -1.87 -8.81 -0.92
C GLN A 544 -2.07 -7.69 -1.96
N HIS A 545 -1.31 -7.66 -3.05
CA HIS A 545 -1.41 -6.54 -4.01
C HIS A 545 -2.70 -6.55 -4.84
N VAL A 546 -3.18 -7.72 -5.29
CA VAL A 546 -4.46 -7.82 -6.03
C VAL A 546 -5.65 -7.48 -5.15
N GLY A 547 -5.64 -7.93 -3.90
CA GLY A 547 -6.70 -7.67 -2.92
C GLY A 547 -6.82 -6.19 -2.57
N CYS A 548 -5.68 -5.48 -2.50
CA CYS A 548 -5.63 -4.07 -2.09
C CYS A 548 -5.77 -3.05 -3.25
N HIS A 549 -5.42 -3.41 -4.49
CA HIS A 549 -5.39 -2.44 -5.61
C HIS A 549 -6.64 -2.47 -6.52
N ARG A 550 -7.23 -3.66 -6.81
CA ARG A 550 -8.29 -3.76 -7.84
C ARG A 550 -9.65 -3.15 -7.46
N ARG A 551 -9.85 -2.77 -6.19
CA ARG A 551 -11.15 -2.28 -5.68
C ARG A 551 -11.28 -0.75 -5.65
N GLU A 552 -10.24 0.00 -6.03
CA GLU A 552 -10.23 1.47 -6.17
C GLU A 552 -11.03 2.00 -7.39
N GLY A 553 -12.13 1.34 -7.74
CA GLY A 553 -12.89 1.64 -8.96
C GLY A 553 -12.22 1.10 -10.22
N ARG A 554 -13.03 0.91 -11.27
CA ARG A 554 -12.56 0.53 -12.62
C ARG A 554 -11.85 1.70 -13.33
N GLY A 555 -11.12 2.50 -12.55
CA GLY A 555 -10.39 3.69 -12.97
C GLY A 555 -8.89 3.52 -13.00
N ALA A 556 -8.35 2.43 -12.46
CA ALA A 556 -7.00 1.96 -12.74
C ALA A 556 -7.10 0.61 -13.48
N HIS A 557 -7.42 0.63 -14.78
CA HIS A 557 -7.26 -0.58 -15.60
C HIS A 557 -5.79 -0.83 -15.91
N CYS A 558 -5.09 -1.28 -14.88
CA CYS A 558 -4.03 -2.27 -15.01
C CYS A 558 -4.66 -3.61 -15.48
N HIS A 559 -5.34 -3.63 -16.64
CA HIS A 559 -6.00 -4.83 -17.18
C HIS A 559 -5.00 -5.89 -17.67
N GLY A 560 -3.72 -5.53 -17.82
CA GLY A 560 -2.62 -6.49 -17.97
C GLY A 560 -2.17 -7.15 -16.66
N HIS A 561 -2.58 -6.62 -15.51
CA HIS A 561 -2.02 -6.97 -14.22
C HIS A 561 -2.74 -8.14 -13.51
N SER A 562 -3.74 -8.76 -14.13
CA SER A 562 -4.40 -9.98 -13.59
C SER A 562 -3.44 -11.13 -13.39
N GLN A 563 -2.34 -11.15 -14.16
CA GLN A 563 -1.27 -12.15 -14.07
C GLN A 563 -0.01 -11.62 -13.39
N GLN A 564 0.07 -10.31 -13.05
CA GLN A 564 1.33 -9.64 -12.67
C GLN A 564 1.59 -9.63 -11.16
N HIS A 565 0.69 -10.15 -10.33
CA HIS A 565 0.72 -9.82 -8.91
C HIS A 565 0.69 -11.07 -8.07
N LEU A 566 1.81 -11.79 -8.21
CA LEU A 566 2.14 -13.08 -7.65
C LEU A 566 3.60 -13.01 -7.20
N HIS A 567 3.90 -12.54 -5.99
CA HIS A 567 5.31 -12.37 -5.57
C HIS A 567 5.77 -13.16 -4.35
N MET A 568 6.65 -14.11 -4.64
CA MET A 568 7.78 -14.52 -3.80
C MET A 568 7.53 -15.53 -2.69
N SER A 569 7.14 -16.75 -3.10
CA SER A 569 7.32 -17.95 -2.27
C SER A 569 8.73 -18.47 -2.17
N LEU A 570 9.75 -17.70 -2.57
CA LEU A 570 11.05 -18.29 -2.86
C LEU A 570 12.21 -17.37 -2.56
N LEU A 571 12.65 -17.36 -1.31
CA LEU A 571 14.02 -16.98 -0.97
C LEU A 571 14.50 -17.87 0.18
N THR A 572 15.75 -18.32 0.04
CA THR A 572 16.49 -19.31 0.84
C THR A 572 16.20 -20.78 0.47
N ALA A 573 17.16 -21.38 -0.24
CA ALA A 573 17.18 -22.79 -0.62
C ALA A 573 18.61 -23.25 -0.83
#